data_AF-A0A1F6S093-F1
#
_entry.id   AF-A0A1F6S093-F1
#
_cell.length_a   1.000
_cell.length_b   1.000
_cell.length_c   1.000
_cell.angle_alpha   90.00
_cell.angle_beta   90.00
_cell.angle_gamma   90.00
#
_symmetry.space_group_name_H-M   'P 1'
#
loop_
_entity.id
_entity.type
_entity.pdbx_description
1 polymer ?
#
loop_
_entity_poly.entity_id
_entity_poly.type
_entity_poly.pdbx_seq_one_letter_code
_entity_poly.pdbx_strand_id
1 'polypeptide(L)'
;MKSKSVIQVPAMAFYHWDGFVPAWKQAIRFAGDGGRIATLPDIINARISTDPDSTAWHRYFTTTTAEYVGQSRGGSKIIIVAHGLGPMATLDGICKAYSYEYKDKSRNKRGGRISRNEFFKLEAGDFGTVEIIDYNAATGWNEYPFFHFMTRRETALNPLVHARLGNQWEEYLTKHEKLAKDFARENFREQVKEPIIIKMGTTFNCSYEHTKISDGQALAHLISIAQPMNYQLSQGDYPNAPRSGSLACEVDCHDWWNGVRLLGVRPGSIGAVCDGPDARQLMRKHWRELFEPSGLDRAPDGLFVLMQMPDKTWFTQITKKGASADSYEPEFRVTSMEKVGELARFYTDSNYPVPIFRYDRREAQAVLPKEANAYELVGDPTRTGGAGSKETCLVQGYRIEIDHTQRLIRQGVLANDYETLMRLIG
;
A
#
# COMPACT_ATOMS: atom_id res chain seq x y z
N MET A 1 34.75 -15.61 -5.96
CA MET A 1 33.34 -15.36 -5.64
C MET A 1 32.57 -15.28 -6.95
N LYS A 2 31.74 -16.27 -7.28
CA LYS A 2 30.91 -16.23 -8.49
C LYS A 2 29.81 -15.17 -8.27
N SER A 3 29.71 -14.18 -9.14
CA SER A 3 28.63 -13.18 -9.07
C SER A 3 27.30 -13.91 -9.20
N LYS A 4 26.49 -13.88 -8.13
CA LYS A 4 25.08 -14.28 -8.20
C LYS A 4 24.40 -13.45 -9.28
N SER A 5 23.60 -14.10 -10.13
CA SER A 5 22.87 -13.45 -11.22
C SER A 5 21.98 -12.35 -10.65
N VAL A 6 22.30 -11.09 -10.97
CA VAL A 6 21.38 -9.97 -10.74
C VAL A 6 20.11 -10.30 -11.52
N ILE A 7 18.96 -10.27 -10.83
CA ILE A 7 17.65 -10.48 -11.46
C ILE A 7 17.51 -9.47 -12.61
N GLN A 8 17.65 -9.94 -13.86
CA GLN A 8 17.51 -9.14 -15.07
C GLN A 8 16.04 -9.05 -15.45
N VAL A 9 15.25 -8.39 -14.60
CA VAL A 9 13.87 -8.02 -14.93
C VAL A 9 13.82 -6.56 -15.37
N PRO A 10 12.99 -6.23 -16.37
CA PRO A 10 12.86 -4.85 -16.85
C PRO A 10 12.15 -3.95 -15.82
N ALA A 11 11.31 -4.51 -14.94
CA ALA A 11 10.63 -3.75 -13.91
C ALA A 11 10.39 -4.53 -12.61
N MET A 12 10.41 -3.82 -11.47
CA MET A 12 10.27 -4.41 -10.13
C MET A 12 9.45 -3.53 -9.18
N ALA A 13 8.52 -4.16 -8.47
CA ALA A 13 7.51 -3.49 -7.65
C ALA A 13 7.97 -3.32 -6.18
N PHE A 14 8.22 -2.10 -5.73
CA PHE A 14 8.70 -1.79 -4.38
C PHE A 14 7.57 -1.28 -3.50
N TYR A 15 7.20 -2.09 -2.50
CA TYR A 15 6.27 -1.69 -1.45
C TYR A 15 7.03 -1.15 -0.24
N HIS A 16 6.54 -0.05 0.34
CA HIS A 16 7.06 0.44 1.62
C HIS A 16 5.95 0.87 2.56
N TRP A 17 6.01 0.36 3.79
CA TRP A 17 5.00 0.64 4.82
C TRP A 17 5.05 2.10 5.32
N ASP A 18 6.22 2.74 5.37
CA ASP A 18 6.35 4.19 5.68
C ASP A 18 5.97 5.12 4.51
N GLY A 19 5.36 4.58 3.44
CA GLY A 19 4.77 5.38 2.37
C GLY A 19 5.72 5.77 1.25
N PHE A 20 5.41 6.91 0.61
CA PHE A 20 5.88 7.23 -0.74
C PHE A 20 7.39 7.42 -0.88
N VAL A 21 8.01 8.23 -0.01
CA VAL A 21 9.42 8.61 -0.10
C VAL A 21 10.38 7.40 -0.08
N PRO A 22 10.30 6.49 0.91
CA PRO A 22 11.17 5.31 0.92
C PRO A 22 10.89 4.34 -0.23
N ALA A 23 9.62 4.16 -0.63
CA ALA A 23 9.28 3.38 -1.83
C ALA A 23 9.93 3.96 -3.09
N TRP A 24 9.92 5.29 -3.25
CA TRP A 24 10.53 5.99 -4.37
C TRP A 24 12.03 5.75 -4.42
N LYS A 25 12.73 5.93 -3.28
CA LYS A 25 14.19 5.74 -3.20
C LYS A 25 14.62 4.36 -3.65
N GLN A 26 13.87 3.31 -3.30
CA GLN A 26 14.17 1.95 -3.73
C GLN A 26 13.87 1.73 -5.20
N ALA A 27 12.68 2.14 -5.65
CA ALA A 27 12.24 1.96 -7.02
C ALA A 27 13.15 2.69 -8.02
N ILE A 28 13.56 3.93 -7.73
CA ILE A 28 14.45 4.69 -8.62
C ILE A 28 15.88 4.13 -8.61
N ARG A 29 16.36 3.64 -7.46
CA ARG A 29 17.67 2.98 -7.36
C ARG A 29 17.71 1.69 -8.18
N PHE A 30 16.63 0.92 -8.18
CA PHE A 30 16.49 -0.25 -9.06
C PHE A 30 16.41 0.14 -10.54
N ALA A 31 15.65 1.17 -10.87
CA ALA A 31 15.48 1.65 -12.23
C ALA A 31 16.83 2.04 -12.85
N GLY A 32 17.73 2.62 -12.04
CA GLY A 32 19.08 2.97 -12.44
C GLY A 32 19.13 4.12 -13.44
N ASP A 33 20.30 4.34 -14.03
CA ASP A 33 20.53 5.42 -14.99
C ASP A 33 19.65 5.25 -16.23
N GLY A 34 18.93 6.32 -16.60
CA GLY A 34 17.94 6.29 -17.69
C GLY A 34 16.64 5.53 -17.37
N GLY A 35 16.52 4.97 -16.17
CA GLY A 35 15.29 4.38 -15.67
C GLY A 35 14.29 5.41 -15.17
N ARG A 36 13.08 4.96 -14.82
CA ARG A 36 11.99 5.80 -14.31
C ARG A 36 11.12 5.09 -13.30
N ILE A 37 10.29 5.85 -12.59
CA ILE A 37 9.12 5.30 -11.90
C ILE A 37 7.97 5.22 -12.90
N ALA A 38 7.25 4.10 -12.89
CA ALA A 38 6.18 3.82 -13.84
C ALA A 38 5.04 4.85 -13.78
N THR A 39 4.56 5.22 -14.96
CA THR A 39 3.29 5.90 -15.18
C THR A 39 2.13 4.90 -15.19
N LEU A 40 0.88 5.37 -15.18
CA LEU A 40 -0.27 4.48 -15.35
C LEU A 40 -0.25 3.73 -16.69
N PRO A 41 0.03 4.38 -17.84
CA PRO A 41 0.22 3.65 -19.10
C PRO A 41 1.29 2.55 -19.03
N ASP A 42 2.38 2.74 -18.29
CA ASP A 42 3.37 1.68 -18.07
C ASP A 42 2.73 0.45 -17.39
N ILE A 43 1.93 0.65 -16.35
CA ILE A 43 1.21 -0.44 -15.67
C ILE A 43 0.18 -1.11 -16.59
N ILE A 44 -0.53 -0.32 -17.39
CA ILE A 44 -1.51 -0.83 -18.37
C ILE A 44 -0.82 -1.70 -19.42
N ASN A 45 0.27 -1.23 -20.00
CA ASN A 45 1.06 -1.99 -20.96
C ASN A 45 1.59 -3.29 -20.34
N ALA A 46 2.04 -3.26 -19.09
CA ALA A 46 2.48 -4.46 -18.37
C ALA A 46 1.33 -5.46 -18.22
N ARG A 47 0.13 -5.01 -17.82
CA ARG A 47 -1.06 -5.87 -17.67
C ARG A 47 -1.51 -6.47 -19.00
N ILE A 48 -1.48 -5.69 -20.08
CA ILE A 48 -1.78 -6.19 -21.43
C ILE A 48 -0.77 -7.27 -21.85
N SER A 49 0.51 -7.07 -21.55
CA SER A 49 1.60 -7.94 -22.03
C SER A 49 1.83 -9.21 -21.19
N THR A 50 1.17 -9.35 -20.04
CA THR A 50 1.43 -10.43 -19.07
C THR A 50 0.18 -11.25 -18.76
N ASP A 51 0.36 -12.44 -18.19
CA ASP A 51 -0.75 -13.28 -17.73
C ASP A 51 -1.49 -12.61 -16.54
N PRO A 52 -2.82 -12.79 -16.41
CA PRO A 52 -3.58 -12.33 -15.24
C PRO A 52 -3.02 -12.76 -13.89
N ASP A 53 -2.29 -13.88 -13.80
CA ASP A 53 -1.67 -14.34 -12.55
C ASP A 53 -0.36 -13.60 -12.20
N SER A 54 0.10 -12.69 -13.07
CA SER A 54 1.36 -11.97 -12.89
C SER A 54 1.28 -10.85 -11.83
N THR A 55 2.45 -10.42 -11.35
CA THR A 55 2.57 -9.27 -10.43
C THR A 55 1.89 -8.00 -10.96
N ALA A 56 1.88 -7.78 -12.28
CA ALA A 56 1.26 -6.60 -12.88
C ALA A 56 -0.25 -6.52 -12.60
N TRP A 57 -0.93 -7.66 -12.51
CA TRP A 57 -2.35 -7.75 -12.19
C TRP A 57 -2.61 -7.91 -10.69
N HIS A 58 -1.81 -8.72 -10.01
CA HIS A 58 -2.02 -9.08 -8.60
C HIS A 58 -1.62 -8.02 -7.58
N ARG A 59 -1.10 -6.88 -8.03
CA ARG A 59 -0.69 -5.78 -7.16
C ARG A 59 -1.40 -4.48 -7.55
N TYR A 60 -1.66 -3.66 -6.53
CA TYR A 60 -1.93 -2.24 -6.73
C TYR A 60 -0.62 -1.47 -6.92
N PHE A 61 -0.70 -0.35 -7.63
CA PHE A 61 0.41 0.56 -7.87
C PHE A 61 -0.02 2.01 -7.67
N THR A 62 0.86 2.81 -7.05
CA THR A 62 0.84 4.26 -7.19
C THR A 62 1.79 4.63 -8.33
N THR A 63 1.39 5.58 -9.16
CA THR A 63 2.11 5.89 -10.40
C THR A 63 2.56 7.34 -10.42
N THR A 64 3.43 7.69 -11.37
CA THR A 64 3.78 9.08 -11.68
C THR A 64 2.82 9.72 -12.68
N THR A 65 1.70 9.06 -13.02
CA THR A 65 0.57 9.77 -13.64
C THR A 65 -0.02 10.70 -12.60
N ALA A 66 -0.15 11.97 -12.96
CA ALA A 66 -0.76 13.00 -12.13
C ALA A 66 -1.99 13.58 -12.80
N GLU A 67 -2.97 13.95 -11.98
CA GLU A 67 -4.17 14.67 -12.36
C GLU A 67 -4.18 16.03 -11.66
N TYR A 68 -4.49 17.07 -12.43
CA TYR A 68 -4.57 18.44 -11.95
C TYR A 68 -5.94 19.03 -12.25
N VAL A 69 -6.58 19.64 -11.26
CA VAL A 69 -7.91 20.25 -11.42
C VAL A 69 -7.84 21.73 -11.10
N GLY A 70 -8.21 22.56 -12.07
CA GLY A 70 -8.05 24.01 -12.01
C GLY A 70 -8.96 24.75 -12.98
N GLN A 71 -8.90 26.08 -12.92
CA GLN A 71 -9.51 26.95 -13.93
C GLN A 71 -8.49 27.18 -15.05
N SER A 72 -8.93 26.97 -16.30
CA SER A 72 -8.18 27.28 -17.50
C SER A 72 -7.94 28.79 -17.64
N ARG A 73 -7.04 29.20 -18.54
CA ARG A 73 -6.88 30.63 -18.87
C ARG A 73 -8.18 31.28 -19.37
N GLY A 74 -9.04 30.49 -20.02
CA GLY A 74 -10.37 30.92 -20.49
C GLY A 74 -11.45 30.94 -19.42
N GLY A 75 -11.16 30.50 -18.18
CA GLY A 75 -12.08 30.51 -17.05
C GLY A 75 -12.90 29.21 -16.84
N SER A 76 -12.82 28.26 -17.77
CA SER A 76 -13.48 26.96 -17.63
C SER A 76 -12.77 26.06 -16.62
N LYS A 77 -13.52 25.26 -15.84
CA LYS A 77 -12.92 24.23 -14.98
C LYS A 77 -12.50 23.05 -15.84
N ILE A 78 -11.23 22.67 -15.78
CA ILE A 78 -10.67 21.56 -16.56
C ILE A 78 -9.90 20.60 -15.66
N ILE A 79 -9.74 19.38 -16.16
CA ILE A 79 -8.88 18.34 -15.60
C ILE A 79 -7.74 18.12 -16.58
N ILE A 80 -6.50 18.13 -16.10
CA ILE A 80 -5.31 17.83 -16.89
C ILE A 80 -4.72 16.52 -16.39
N VAL A 81 -4.52 15.54 -17.27
CA VAL A 81 -3.83 14.28 -16.97
C VAL A 81 -2.45 14.30 -17.61
N ALA A 82 -1.42 14.03 -16.80
CA ALA A 82 -0.03 14.05 -17.20
C ALA A 82 0.67 12.74 -16.80
N HIS A 83 1.30 12.05 -17.75
CA HIS A 83 2.00 10.80 -17.48
C HIS A 83 3.50 11.04 -17.25
N GLY A 84 3.92 11.09 -15.99
CA GLY A 84 5.35 11.19 -15.64
C GLY A 84 5.99 12.54 -15.99
N LEU A 85 5.18 13.59 -16.13
CA LEU A 85 5.61 14.94 -16.48
C LEU A 85 4.89 15.99 -15.64
N GLY A 86 5.38 17.24 -15.69
CA GLY A 86 4.81 18.34 -14.92
C GLY A 86 5.38 18.52 -13.52
N PRO A 87 4.73 19.35 -12.68
CA PRO A 87 5.18 19.67 -11.34
C PRO A 87 5.34 18.46 -10.41
N MET A 88 4.63 17.36 -10.66
CA MET A 88 4.70 16.12 -9.87
C MET A 88 5.52 15.01 -10.56
N ALA A 89 6.36 15.33 -11.54
CA ALA A 89 7.22 14.35 -12.21
C ALA A 89 8.40 13.87 -11.35
N THR A 90 8.75 14.62 -10.30
CA THR A 90 9.92 14.36 -9.44
C THR A 90 9.49 14.18 -7.99
N LEU A 91 10.32 13.49 -7.19
CA LEU A 91 10.08 13.33 -5.76
C LEU A 91 9.89 14.68 -5.05
N ASP A 92 10.75 15.65 -5.34
CA ASP A 92 10.67 16.99 -4.74
C ASP A 92 9.38 17.71 -5.12
N GLY A 93 8.99 17.60 -6.39
CA GLY A 93 7.73 18.14 -6.89
C GLY A 93 6.50 17.54 -6.21
N ILE A 94 6.48 16.21 -6.06
CA ILE A 94 5.43 15.47 -5.35
C ILE A 94 5.39 15.87 -3.87
N CYS A 95 6.54 15.88 -3.19
CA CYS A 95 6.63 16.28 -1.78
C CYS A 95 6.23 17.74 -1.57
N LYS A 96 6.53 18.63 -2.53
CA LYS A 96 6.08 20.03 -2.52
C LYS A 96 4.55 20.09 -2.66
N ALA A 97 3.98 19.37 -3.62
CA ALA A 97 2.54 19.39 -3.87
C ALA A 97 1.74 18.88 -2.65
N TYR A 98 2.16 17.76 -2.05
CA TYR A 98 1.53 17.19 -0.86
C TYR A 98 1.98 17.82 0.46
N SER A 99 2.81 18.88 0.44
CA SER A 99 3.31 19.50 1.67
C SER A 99 2.20 20.01 2.58
N TYR A 100 1.05 20.39 2.02
CA TYR A 100 -0.15 20.76 2.78
C TYR A 100 -0.73 19.62 3.60
N GLU A 101 -0.55 18.35 3.20
CA GLU A 101 -1.08 17.22 3.95
C GLU A 101 -0.21 16.85 5.16
N TYR A 102 1.12 16.87 5.03
CA TYR A 102 2.02 16.40 6.08
C TYR A 102 2.67 17.52 6.91
N LYS A 103 2.73 18.77 6.41
CA LYS A 103 3.24 19.91 7.20
C LYS A 103 2.14 20.68 7.94
N ASP A 104 0.88 20.55 7.54
CA ASP A 104 -0.21 21.25 8.21
C ASP A 104 -0.53 20.58 9.56
N LYS A 105 -0.14 21.27 10.64
CA LYS A 105 -0.37 20.83 12.02
C LYS A 105 -1.85 20.77 12.39
N SER A 106 -2.75 21.43 11.65
CA SER A 106 -4.19 21.28 11.83
C SER A 106 -4.73 19.97 11.21
N ARG A 107 -3.85 19.13 10.64
CA ARG A 107 -4.19 17.89 9.92
C ARG A 107 -5.18 18.15 8.80
N ASN A 108 -5.01 19.26 8.10
CA ASN A 108 -5.83 19.60 6.96
C ASN A 108 -5.44 18.70 5.77
N LYS A 109 -6.02 17.50 5.73
CA LYS A 109 -5.80 16.49 4.71
C LYS A 109 -6.53 16.89 3.41
N ARG A 110 -6.17 18.01 2.81
CA ARG A 110 -6.88 18.54 1.64
C ARG A 110 -6.13 18.26 0.35
N GLY A 111 -5.47 17.13 0.16
CA GLY A 111 -4.89 16.82 -1.17
C GLY A 111 -3.64 17.62 -1.53
N GLY A 112 -3.04 17.30 -2.67
CA GLY A 112 -1.92 18.04 -3.23
C GLY A 112 -2.33 19.36 -3.89
N ARG A 113 -1.40 20.33 -3.95
CA ARG A 113 -1.61 21.64 -4.59
C ARG A 113 -0.44 22.04 -5.47
N ILE A 114 -0.76 22.71 -6.57
CA ILE A 114 0.22 23.46 -7.36
C ILE A 114 -0.22 24.90 -7.52
N SER A 115 0.71 25.77 -7.89
CA SER A 115 0.38 27.15 -8.23
C SER A 115 -0.43 27.22 -9.53
N ARG A 116 -1.26 28.26 -9.66
CA ARG A 116 -1.98 28.56 -10.90
C ARG A 116 -1.03 28.74 -12.09
N ASN A 117 0.17 29.28 -11.87
CA ASN A 117 1.17 29.41 -12.92
C ASN A 117 1.67 28.03 -13.40
N GLU A 118 1.99 27.12 -12.47
CA GLU A 118 2.34 25.73 -12.83
C GLU A 118 1.19 25.04 -13.59
N PHE A 119 -0.06 25.28 -13.20
CA PHE A 119 -1.24 24.77 -13.91
C PHE A 119 -1.36 25.32 -15.34
N PHE A 120 -1.17 26.63 -15.53
CA PHE A 120 -1.19 27.23 -16.88
C PHE A 120 -0.05 26.77 -17.77
N LYS A 121 1.10 26.43 -17.18
CA LYS A 121 2.22 25.83 -17.93
C LYS A 121 1.89 24.41 -18.38
N LEU A 122 1.19 23.63 -17.56
CA LEU A 122 0.64 22.33 -17.98
C LEU A 122 -0.34 22.49 -19.13
N GLU A 123 -1.31 23.40 -19.00
CA GLU A 123 -2.31 23.72 -20.03
C GLU A 123 -1.66 24.14 -21.36
N ALA A 124 -0.56 24.90 -21.30
CA ALA A 124 0.17 25.38 -22.47
C ALA A 124 1.12 24.32 -23.10
N GLY A 125 1.31 23.17 -22.46
CA GLY A 125 2.22 22.12 -22.93
C GLY A 125 3.70 22.38 -22.62
N ASP A 126 4.04 23.31 -21.72
CA ASP A 126 5.43 23.65 -21.37
C ASP A 126 6.20 22.47 -20.76
N PHE A 127 5.48 21.48 -20.22
CA PHE A 127 6.03 20.26 -19.64
C PHE A 127 5.99 19.05 -20.59
N GLY A 128 5.48 19.24 -21.82
CA GLY A 128 5.16 18.17 -22.75
C GLY A 128 3.66 17.95 -22.93
N THR A 129 3.31 16.97 -23.74
CA THR A 129 1.92 16.66 -24.12
C THR A 129 1.13 16.14 -22.92
N VAL A 130 -0.06 16.71 -22.71
CA VAL A 130 -1.02 16.31 -21.68
C VAL A 130 -2.39 16.10 -22.31
N GLU A 131 -3.24 15.34 -21.62
CA GLU A 131 -4.66 15.25 -21.93
C GLU A 131 -5.42 16.32 -21.14
N ILE A 132 -6.26 17.12 -21.80
CA ILE A 132 -7.05 18.17 -21.19
C ILE A 132 -8.53 17.86 -21.39
N ILE A 133 -9.26 17.72 -20.28
CA ILE A 133 -10.64 17.29 -20.26
C ILE A 133 -11.49 18.40 -19.63
N ASP A 134 -12.61 18.73 -20.26
CA ASP A 134 -13.62 19.58 -19.63
C ASP A 134 -14.19 18.89 -18.39
N TYR A 135 -14.24 19.60 -17.27
CA TYR A 135 -14.67 19.00 -16.01
C TYR A 135 -16.10 18.45 -16.10
N ASN A 136 -17.01 19.18 -16.73
CA ASN A 136 -18.41 18.75 -16.85
C ASN A 136 -18.56 17.57 -17.81
N ALA A 137 -17.73 17.47 -18.85
CA ALA A 137 -17.69 16.28 -19.70
C ALA A 137 -17.25 15.02 -18.92
N ALA A 138 -16.32 15.17 -17.97
CA ALA A 138 -15.85 14.07 -17.12
C ALA A 138 -16.86 13.65 -16.04
N THR A 139 -17.66 14.59 -15.51
CA THR A 139 -18.51 14.36 -14.34
C THR A 139 -20.01 14.37 -14.62
N GLY A 140 -20.47 14.98 -15.71
CA GLY A 140 -21.88 15.31 -15.94
C GLY A 140 -22.79 14.15 -16.35
N TRP A 141 -22.25 12.94 -16.52
CA TRP A 141 -23.00 11.76 -16.95
C TRP A 141 -23.49 10.88 -15.77
N ASN A 142 -23.09 11.20 -14.52
CA ASN A 142 -23.48 10.45 -13.32
C ASN A 142 -23.68 11.39 -12.12
N GLU A 143 -24.56 11.02 -11.19
CA GLU A 143 -24.74 11.73 -9.92
C GLU A 143 -23.49 11.62 -9.02
N TYR A 144 -22.81 10.46 -9.04
CA TYR A 144 -21.62 10.18 -8.25
C TYR A 144 -20.45 9.74 -9.15
N PRO A 145 -19.89 10.66 -9.97
CA PRO A 145 -18.91 10.30 -11.00
C PRO A 145 -17.67 9.61 -10.42
N PHE A 146 -17.23 10.01 -9.23
CA PHE A 146 -16.06 9.45 -8.54
C PHE A 146 -16.40 8.36 -7.52
N PHE A 147 -17.59 7.77 -7.61
CA PHE A 147 -17.97 6.56 -6.88
C PHE A 147 -18.71 5.58 -7.79
N HIS A 148 -18.48 5.68 -9.11
CA HIS A 148 -19.23 4.89 -10.08
C HIS A 148 -18.45 3.65 -10.55
N PHE A 149 -19.19 2.54 -10.61
CA PHE A 149 -18.74 1.27 -11.13
C PHE A 149 -19.21 1.14 -12.58
N MET A 150 -18.26 1.00 -13.51
CA MET A 150 -18.50 1.05 -14.95
C MET A 150 -18.24 -0.30 -15.61
N THR A 151 -19.15 -0.64 -16.51
CA THR A 151 -18.95 -1.64 -17.56
C THR A 151 -17.95 -1.15 -18.61
N ARG A 152 -17.51 -2.02 -19.52
CA ARG A 152 -16.67 -1.61 -20.66
C ARG A 152 -17.32 -0.49 -21.49
N ARG A 153 -18.62 -0.61 -21.75
CA ARG A 153 -19.38 0.36 -22.57
C ARG A 153 -19.45 1.73 -21.91
N GLU A 154 -19.72 1.79 -20.61
CA GLU A 154 -19.74 3.06 -19.86
C GLU A 154 -18.33 3.65 -19.76
N THR A 155 -17.32 2.82 -19.51
CA THR A 155 -15.93 3.26 -19.46
C THR A 155 -15.50 3.88 -20.79
N ALA A 156 -15.89 3.28 -21.91
CA ALA A 156 -15.61 3.77 -23.26
C ALA A 156 -16.24 5.13 -23.60
N LEU A 157 -17.16 5.63 -22.76
CA LEU A 157 -17.78 6.94 -22.92
C LEU A 157 -17.17 7.99 -21.98
N ASN A 158 -16.26 7.59 -21.08
CA ASN A 158 -15.68 8.48 -20.09
C ASN A 158 -14.30 8.99 -20.54
N PRO A 159 -14.18 10.27 -20.95
CA PRO A 159 -12.91 10.80 -21.46
C PRO A 159 -11.81 10.85 -20.40
N LEU A 160 -12.15 11.00 -19.11
CA LEU A 160 -11.16 11.03 -18.04
C LEU A 160 -10.52 9.65 -17.84
N VAL A 161 -11.29 8.57 -17.95
CA VAL A 161 -10.74 7.22 -17.83
C VAL A 161 -9.78 6.93 -18.98
N HIS A 162 -10.13 7.33 -20.21
CA HIS A 162 -9.22 7.18 -21.36
C HIS A 162 -7.91 7.93 -21.14
N ALA A 163 -8.01 9.20 -20.72
CA ALA A 163 -6.85 10.02 -20.42
C ALA A 163 -5.97 9.41 -19.32
N ARG A 164 -6.56 8.79 -18.29
CA ARG A 164 -5.80 8.09 -17.24
C ARG A 164 -5.08 6.84 -17.76
N LEU A 165 -5.78 6.01 -18.54
CA LEU A 165 -5.28 4.72 -19.03
C LEU A 165 -4.27 4.87 -20.18
N GLY A 166 -4.33 5.97 -20.93
CA GLY A 166 -3.48 6.24 -22.08
C GLY A 166 -3.88 5.46 -23.33
N ASN A 167 -3.02 5.47 -24.35
CA ASN A 167 -3.35 5.02 -25.71
C ASN A 167 -3.78 3.55 -25.85
N GLN A 168 -3.42 2.69 -24.90
CA GLN A 168 -3.80 1.27 -24.92
C GLN A 168 -5.07 0.97 -24.11
N TRP A 169 -5.87 1.99 -23.76
CA TRP A 169 -7.07 1.80 -22.93
C TRP A 169 -8.04 0.77 -23.52
N GLU A 170 -8.29 0.75 -24.83
CA GLU A 170 -9.27 -0.16 -25.44
C GLU A 170 -8.85 -1.63 -25.33
N GLU A 171 -7.57 -1.90 -25.59
CA GLU A 171 -7.00 -3.25 -25.46
C GLU A 171 -7.04 -3.70 -24.00
N TYR A 172 -6.69 -2.81 -23.06
CA TYR A 172 -6.77 -3.08 -21.63
C TYR A 172 -8.19 -3.42 -21.18
N LEU A 173 -9.18 -2.60 -21.55
CA LEU A 173 -10.57 -2.83 -21.16
C LEU A 173 -11.11 -4.13 -21.75
N THR A 174 -10.72 -4.47 -22.98
CA THR A 174 -11.11 -5.74 -23.62
C THR A 174 -10.53 -6.94 -22.88
N LYS A 175 -9.25 -6.87 -22.51
CA LYS A 175 -8.59 -7.92 -21.73
C LYS A 175 -9.20 -8.06 -20.33
N HIS A 176 -9.48 -6.95 -19.66
CA HIS A 176 -10.09 -6.96 -18.33
C HIS A 176 -11.54 -7.47 -18.37
N GLU A 177 -12.34 -7.09 -19.37
CA GLU A 177 -13.69 -7.62 -19.54
C GLU A 177 -13.70 -9.14 -19.70
N LYS A 178 -12.76 -9.69 -20.49
CA LYS A 178 -12.58 -11.13 -20.59
C LYS A 178 -12.28 -11.76 -19.22
N LEU A 179 -11.34 -11.17 -18.47
CA LEU A 179 -10.98 -11.66 -17.13
C LEU A 179 -12.18 -11.65 -16.17
N ALA A 180 -12.98 -10.59 -16.16
CA ALA A 180 -14.16 -10.49 -15.31
C ALA A 180 -15.24 -11.51 -15.70
N LYS A 181 -15.43 -11.78 -17.00
CA LYS A 181 -16.32 -12.85 -17.50
C LYS A 181 -15.83 -14.23 -17.11
N ASP A 182 -14.52 -14.49 -17.19
CA ASP A 182 -13.90 -15.75 -16.79
C ASP A 182 -14.13 -16.00 -15.29
N PHE A 183 -13.80 -14.99 -14.46
CA PHE A 183 -14.03 -15.02 -13.02
C PHE A 183 -15.50 -15.31 -12.65
N ALA A 184 -16.45 -14.65 -13.32
CA ALA A 184 -17.87 -14.86 -13.04
C ALA A 184 -18.35 -16.27 -13.39
N ARG A 185 -17.86 -16.83 -14.51
CA ARG A 185 -18.17 -18.22 -14.91
C ARG A 185 -17.64 -19.22 -13.89
N GLU A 186 -16.42 -19.02 -13.40
CA GLU A 186 -15.76 -19.93 -12.45
C GLU A 186 -16.38 -19.87 -11.05
N ASN A 187 -16.66 -18.67 -10.54
CA ASN A 187 -17.04 -18.48 -9.14
C ASN A 187 -18.56 -18.53 -8.92
N PHE A 188 -19.35 -18.16 -9.93
CA PHE A 188 -20.80 -17.98 -9.77
C PHE A 188 -21.62 -18.83 -10.72
N ARG A 189 -20.98 -19.49 -11.70
CA ARG A 189 -21.66 -20.27 -12.77
C ARG A 189 -22.68 -19.43 -13.55
N GLU A 190 -22.51 -18.11 -13.55
CA GLU A 190 -23.37 -17.15 -14.25
C GLU A 190 -22.70 -16.68 -15.55
N GLN A 191 -23.50 -16.46 -16.59
CA GLN A 191 -23.05 -15.72 -17.76
C GLN A 191 -23.33 -14.24 -17.57
N VAL A 192 -22.29 -13.46 -17.27
CA VAL A 192 -22.38 -12.01 -17.18
C VAL A 192 -22.11 -11.41 -18.56
N LYS A 193 -23.12 -10.74 -19.12
CA LYS A 193 -23.01 -10.12 -20.45
C LYS A 193 -22.10 -8.89 -20.44
N GLU A 194 -22.32 -8.00 -19.47
CA GLU A 194 -21.59 -6.74 -19.29
C GLU A 194 -21.06 -6.68 -17.84
N PRO A 195 -19.87 -7.24 -17.56
CA PRO A 195 -19.29 -7.12 -16.23
C PRO A 195 -18.83 -5.68 -15.98
N ILE A 196 -18.75 -5.34 -14.70
CA ILE A 196 -18.12 -4.11 -14.24
C ILE A 196 -16.63 -4.37 -14.19
N ILE A 197 -15.85 -3.47 -14.78
CA ILE A 197 -14.40 -3.64 -14.91
C ILE A 197 -13.61 -2.48 -14.30
N ILE A 198 -14.20 -1.29 -14.19
CA ILE A 198 -13.54 -0.13 -13.61
C ILE A 198 -14.44 0.47 -12.54
N LYS A 199 -13.84 0.82 -11.40
CA LYS A 199 -14.42 1.78 -10.47
C LYS A 199 -13.58 3.04 -10.56
N MET A 200 -14.22 4.18 -10.80
CA MET A 200 -13.53 5.46 -10.78
C MET A 200 -13.66 6.07 -9.40
N GLY A 201 -12.54 6.49 -8.83
CA GLY A 201 -12.47 7.15 -7.54
C GLY A 201 -11.75 8.49 -7.57
N THR A 202 -11.94 9.22 -6.48
CA THR A 202 -11.21 10.42 -6.11
C THR A 202 -10.67 10.25 -4.69
N THR A 203 -9.96 11.26 -4.19
CA THR A 203 -9.50 11.24 -2.80
C THR A 203 -10.65 11.50 -1.85
N PHE A 204 -10.73 10.73 -0.76
CA PHE A 204 -11.72 10.98 0.29
C PHE A 204 -11.46 12.32 1.00
N ASN A 205 -10.19 12.72 1.06
CA ASN A 205 -9.75 13.87 1.82
C ASN A 205 -9.86 15.20 1.02
N CYS A 206 -9.89 15.12 -0.32
CA CYS A 206 -9.87 16.25 -1.23
C CYS A 206 -10.59 15.94 -2.56
N SER A 207 -11.83 15.45 -2.47
CA SER A 207 -12.66 15.21 -3.64
C SER A 207 -12.80 16.48 -4.49
N TYR A 208 -12.67 16.34 -5.81
CA TYR A 208 -12.83 17.42 -6.78
C TYR A 208 -14.22 18.03 -6.84
N GLU A 209 -15.20 17.25 -6.36
CA GLU A 209 -16.60 17.60 -6.32
C GLU A 209 -16.90 18.59 -5.19
N HIS A 210 -16.29 18.37 -4.02
CA HIS A 210 -16.61 19.11 -2.81
C HIS A 210 -15.53 20.13 -2.42
N THR A 211 -14.33 20.02 -2.99
CA THR A 211 -13.21 20.90 -2.65
C THR A 211 -13.27 22.20 -3.43
N LYS A 212 -13.43 23.32 -2.72
CA LYS A 212 -13.25 24.65 -3.29
C LYS A 212 -11.76 24.89 -3.58
N ILE A 213 -11.45 25.13 -4.85
CA ILE A 213 -10.11 25.52 -5.28
C ILE A 213 -9.83 26.94 -4.76
N SER A 214 -8.74 27.11 -4.02
CA SER A 214 -8.34 28.41 -3.50
C SER A 214 -7.79 29.29 -4.62
N ASP A 215 -7.97 30.61 -4.49
CA ASP A 215 -7.46 31.56 -5.48
C ASP A 215 -5.94 31.41 -5.64
N GLY A 216 -5.48 31.39 -6.89
CA GLY A 216 -4.07 31.22 -7.24
C GLY A 216 -3.54 29.78 -7.18
N GLN A 217 -4.40 28.77 -6.96
CA GLN A 217 -3.99 27.36 -6.88
C GLN A 217 -4.78 26.44 -7.83
N ALA A 218 -4.27 25.22 -8.00
CA ALA A 218 -4.98 24.08 -8.57
C ALA A 218 -4.78 22.85 -7.67
N LEU A 219 -5.72 21.91 -7.71
CA LEU A 219 -5.60 20.61 -7.04
C LEU A 219 -4.64 19.72 -7.84
N ALA A 220 -3.93 18.83 -7.16
CA ALA A 220 -2.98 17.93 -7.79
C ALA A 220 -2.92 16.59 -7.05
N HIS A 221 -3.06 15.48 -7.77
CA HIS A 221 -3.00 14.14 -7.20
C HIS A 221 -2.24 13.20 -8.13
N LEU A 222 -1.46 12.28 -7.55
CA LEU A 222 -1.01 11.11 -8.29
C LEU A 222 -2.18 10.16 -8.53
N ILE A 223 -2.07 9.28 -9.51
CA ILE A 223 -3.07 8.25 -9.79
C ILE A 223 -2.55 6.89 -9.33
N SER A 224 -3.40 6.17 -8.62
CA SER A 224 -3.21 4.79 -8.23
C SER A 224 -4.14 3.88 -9.03
N ILE A 225 -3.69 2.65 -9.26
CA ILE A 225 -4.50 1.59 -9.84
C ILE A 225 -4.47 0.37 -8.92
N ALA A 226 -5.64 -0.13 -8.53
CA ALA A 226 -5.76 -1.29 -7.65
C ALA A 226 -5.45 -2.60 -8.38
N GLN A 227 -5.21 -3.68 -7.65
CA GLN A 227 -5.41 -5.01 -8.22
C GLN A 227 -6.90 -5.21 -8.52
N PRO A 228 -7.30 -6.06 -9.50
CA PRO A 228 -8.70 -6.43 -9.64
C PRO A 228 -9.21 -7.08 -8.35
N MET A 229 -10.36 -6.64 -7.87
CA MET A 229 -11.00 -7.16 -6.67
C MET A 229 -12.44 -7.56 -6.99
N ASN A 230 -12.94 -8.57 -6.27
CA ASN A 230 -14.34 -8.95 -6.37
C ASN A 230 -15.20 -7.93 -5.60
N TYR A 231 -15.99 -7.15 -6.33
CA TYR A 231 -16.99 -6.27 -5.76
C TYR A 231 -18.35 -6.93 -5.77
N GLN A 232 -18.87 -7.21 -4.57
CA GLN A 232 -20.28 -7.55 -4.39
C GLN A 232 -21.07 -6.26 -4.27
N LEU A 233 -21.75 -5.89 -5.35
CA LEU A 233 -22.55 -4.68 -5.39
C LEU A 233 -23.98 -4.99 -4.95
N SER A 234 -24.53 -4.13 -4.09
CA SER A 234 -25.93 -4.21 -3.71
C SER A 234 -26.80 -3.91 -4.94
N GLN A 235 -27.86 -4.69 -5.16
CA GLN A 235 -28.81 -4.41 -6.25
C GLN A 235 -29.57 -3.09 -6.07
N GLY A 236 -29.61 -2.55 -4.84
CA GLY A 236 -30.23 -1.27 -4.55
C GLY A 236 -29.45 -0.10 -5.17
N ASP A 237 -28.13 -0.18 -5.14
CA ASP A 237 -27.25 0.89 -5.63
C ASP A 237 -26.91 0.73 -7.13
N TYR A 238 -26.96 -0.52 -7.64
CA TYR A 238 -26.67 -0.83 -9.05
C TYR A 238 -27.67 -1.86 -9.60
N PRO A 239 -28.83 -1.41 -10.15
CA PRO A 239 -29.90 -2.30 -10.60
C PRO A 239 -29.48 -3.30 -11.69
N ASN A 240 -28.46 -2.93 -12.48
CA ASN A 240 -27.92 -3.74 -13.57
C ASN A 240 -26.65 -4.51 -13.19
N ALA A 241 -26.13 -4.35 -11.96
CA ALA A 241 -24.96 -5.10 -11.54
C ALA A 241 -25.31 -6.59 -11.36
N PRO A 242 -24.41 -7.51 -11.76
CA PRO A 242 -24.59 -8.92 -11.48
C PRO A 242 -24.66 -9.15 -9.97
N ARG A 243 -25.69 -9.87 -9.50
CA ARG A 243 -25.94 -10.19 -8.08
C ARG A 243 -24.75 -10.87 -7.41
N SER A 244 -23.97 -11.56 -8.22
CA SER A 244 -22.86 -12.40 -7.85
C SER A 244 -21.55 -11.63 -7.62
N GLY A 245 -21.46 -10.41 -8.12
CA GLY A 245 -20.28 -9.55 -8.02
C GLY A 245 -19.48 -9.48 -9.33
N SER A 246 -18.50 -8.58 -9.37
CA SER A 246 -17.66 -8.38 -10.55
C SER A 246 -16.20 -8.15 -10.17
N LEU A 247 -15.30 -8.69 -10.98
CA LEU A 247 -13.88 -8.43 -10.84
C LEU A 247 -13.57 -7.08 -11.50
N ALA A 248 -13.41 -6.05 -10.67
CA ALA A 248 -13.17 -4.68 -11.14
C ALA A 248 -11.91 -4.09 -10.52
N CYS A 249 -11.36 -3.09 -11.19
CA CYS A 249 -10.15 -2.39 -10.77
C CYS A 249 -10.47 -0.93 -10.47
N GLU A 250 -10.00 -0.44 -9.34
CA GLU A 250 -10.10 0.98 -9.00
C GLU A 250 -8.98 1.76 -9.70
N VAL A 251 -9.33 2.90 -10.30
CA VAL A 251 -8.37 3.86 -10.85
C VAL A 251 -8.66 5.20 -10.20
N ASP A 252 -7.87 5.52 -9.18
CA ASP A 252 -8.24 6.50 -8.16
C ASP A 252 -7.14 7.53 -7.94
N CYS A 253 -7.54 8.70 -7.43
CA CYS A 253 -6.57 9.69 -6.96
C CYS A 253 -5.90 9.20 -5.68
N HIS A 254 -4.58 9.35 -5.60
CA HIS A 254 -3.78 8.95 -4.46
C HIS A 254 -3.87 10.00 -3.33
N ASP A 255 -4.19 9.53 -2.14
CA ASP A 255 -4.02 10.26 -0.87
C ASP A 255 -2.57 10.18 -0.38
N TRP A 256 -2.08 11.13 0.42
CA TRP A 256 -0.78 10.96 1.07
C TRP A 256 -0.89 10.01 2.27
N TRP A 257 -0.64 8.71 2.05
CA TRP A 257 -0.69 7.68 3.10
C TRP A 257 0.52 6.74 3.09
N ASN A 258 0.59 5.94 4.15
CA ASN A 258 1.56 4.86 4.33
C ASN A 258 1.32 3.72 3.33
N GLY A 259 2.14 2.68 3.29
CA GLY A 259 1.86 1.51 2.46
C GLY A 259 1.77 1.80 0.95
N VAL A 260 2.78 2.47 0.39
CA VAL A 260 2.84 2.79 -1.04
C VAL A 260 3.57 1.69 -1.80
N ARG A 261 3.09 1.36 -3.01
CA ARG A 261 3.82 0.50 -3.97
C ARG A 261 4.13 1.27 -5.25
N LEU A 262 5.41 1.40 -5.58
CA LEU A 262 5.88 2.01 -6.83
C LEU A 262 6.56 0.95 -7.70
N LEU A 263 6.49 1.12 -9.01
CA LEU A 263 7.17 0.25 -9.97
C LEU A 263 8.39 0.98 -10.53
N GLY A 264 9.59 0.47 -10.23
CA GLY A 264 10.82 0.93 -10.87
C GLY A 264 10.99 0.25 -12.22
N VAL A 265 11.26 1.02 -13.27
CA VAL A 265 11.37 0.56 -14.66
C VAL A 265 12.75 0.91 -15.20
N ARG A 266 13.51 -0.09 -15.60
CA ARG A 266 14.81 0.09 -16.26
C ARG A 266 14.64 0.71 -17.66
N PRO A 267 15.71 1.26 -18.27
CA PRO A 267 15.65 1.70 -19.66
C PRO A 267 15.09 0.62 -20.59
N GLY A 268 14.12 0.99 -21.43
CA GLY A 268 13.46 0.09 -22.37
C GLY A 268 11.97 -0.15 -22.06
N SER A 269 11.45 -1.27 -22.57
CA SER A 269 10.04 -1.66 -22.42
C SER A 269 9.81 -2.41 -21.11
N ILE A 270 8.62 -2.23 -20.53
CA ILE A 270 8.28 -2.77 -19.20
C ILE A 270 8.13 -4.29 -19.18
N GLY A 271 7.82 -4.93 -20.32
CA GLY A 271 7.88 -6.38 -20.62
C GLY A 271 7.32 -7.36 -19.57
N ALA A 272 7.98 -7.46 -18.42
CA ALA A 272 7.61 -8.26 -17.27
C ALA A 272 7.83 -7.49 -15.96
N VAL A 273 6.94 -7.68 -15.00
CA VAL A 273 7.03 -7.10 -13.66
C VAL A 273 7.24 -8.22 -12.65
N CYS A 274 8.19 -8.07 -11.74
CA CYS A 274 8.31 -8.93 -10.57
C CYS A 274 7.99 -8.17 -9.28
N ASP A 275 7.64 -8.91 -8.23
CA ASP A 275 7.59 -8.37 -6.89
C ASP A 275 9.01 -7.97 -6.44
N GLY A 276 9.11 -6.82 -5.79
CA GLY A 276 10.31 -6.41 -5.08
C GLY A 276 10.46 -7.13 -3.74
N PRO A 277 11.56 -6.86 -3.03
CA PRO A 277 11.88 -7.52 -1.78
C PRO A 277 10.87 -7.16 -0.67
N ASP A 278 10.41 -8.17 0.08
CA ASP A 278 9.63 -7.99 1.32
C ASP A 278 10.56 -8.18 2.52
N ALA A 279 10.88 -7.08 3.20
CA ALA A 279 11.82 -7.08 4.33
C ALA A 279 11.41 -8.06 5.44
N ARG A 280 10.12 -8.23 5.71
CA ARG A 280 9.61 -9.14 6.74
C ARG A 280 9.83 -10.60 6.32
N GLN A 281 9.52 -10.94 5.08
CA GLN A 281 9.73 -12.29 4.56
C GLN A 281 11.22 -12.62 4.48
N LEU A 282 12.04 -11.69 3.99
CA LEU A 282 13.47 -11.86 3.88
C LEU A 282 14.13 -11.99 5.25
N MET A 283 13.74 -11.18 6.23
CA MET A 283 14.18 -11.33 7.60
C MET A 283 13.86 -12.72 8.16
N ARG A 284 12.61 -13.18 8.02
CA ARG A 284 12.20 -14.51 8.50
C ARG A 284 12.98 -15.66 7.84
N LYS A 285 13.35 -15.50 6.58
CA LYS A 285 14.09 -16.51 5.81
C LYS A 285 15.60 -16.48 6.06
N HIS A 286 16.17 -15.28 6.22
CA HIS A 286 17.62 -15.05 6.26
C HIS A 286 18.14 -14.49 7.59
N TRP A 287 17.37 -14.62 8.67
CA TRP A 287 17.69 -14.01 9.98
C TRP A 287 19.11 -14.30 10.48
N ARG A 288 19.67 -15.48 10.17
CA ARG A 288 21.03 -15.88 10.58
C ARG A 288 22.12 -14.96 10.04
N GLU A 289 21.89 -14.30 8.90
CA GLU A 289 22.83 -13.38 8.25
C GLU A 289 22.60 -11.92 8.67
N LEU A 290 21.63 -11.66 9.54
CA LEU A 290 21.07 -10.32 9.79
C LEU A 290 21.24 -9.87 11.26
N PHE A 291 22.12 -10.52 12.01
CA PHE A 291 22.51 -10.05 13.34
C PHE A 291 23.49 -8.90 13.25
N GLU A 292 23.30 -7.94 14.14
CA GLU A 292 24.21 -6.83 14.39
C GLU A 292 24.61 -6.82 15.87
N PRO A 293 25.79 -6.29 16.22
CA PRO A 293 26.18 -6.10 17.60
C PRO A 293 25.10 -5.30 18.35
N SER A 294 24.69 -5.80 19.51
CA SER A 294 23.63 -5.13 20.27
C SER A 294 24.10 -3.82 20.90
N GLY A 295 25.40 -3.70 21.20
CA GLY A 295 25.96 -2.59 21.98
C GLY A 295 25.54 -2.61 23.46
N LEU A 296 25.00 -3.72 23.96
CA LEU A 296 24.61 -3.88 25.36
C LEU A 296 25.73 -4.56 26.16
N ASP A 297 26.07 -3.98 27.31
CA ASP A 297 27.05 -4.57 28.24
C ASP A 297 26.49 -5.73 29.06
N ARG A 298 25.15 -5.81 29.15
CA ARG A 298 24.42 -6.87 29.87
C ARG A 298 23.04 -7.09 29.25
N ALA A 299 22.44 -8.25 29.53
CA ALA A 299 21.08 -8.56 29.10
C ALA A 299 20.08 -7.50 29.62
N PRO A 300 19.09 -7.07 28.80
CA PRO A 300 18.06 -6.16 29.26
C PRO A 300 17.24 -6.76 30.41
N ASP A 301 16.97 -5.94 31.42
CA ASP A 301 16.08 -6.30 32.50
C ASP A 301 14.60 -6.20 32.05
N GLY A 302 13.75 -7.11 32.53
CA GLY A 302 12.30 -7.03 32.37
C GLY A 302 11.66 -8.28 31.77
N LEU A 303 10.36 -8.16 31.50
CA LEU A 303 9.54 -9.22 30.93
C LEU A 303 9.52 -9.11 29.40
N PHE A 304 9.96 -10.16 28.71
CA PHE A 304 9.95 -10.25 27.25
C PHE A 304 8.68 -10.88 26.70
N VAL A 305 8.19 -10.36 25.57
CA VAL A 305 7.19 -11.07 24.76
C VAL A 305 7.93 -11.96 23.77
N LEU A 306 7.51 -13.21 23.65
CA LEU A 306 8.12 -14.18 22.76
C LEU A 306 7.43 -14.23 21.41
N MET A 307 8.19 -14.62 20.39
CA MET A 307 7.67 -15.02 19.10
C MET A 307 8.49 -16.16 18.52
N GLN A 308 7.84 -16.97 17.69
CA GLN A 308 8.50 -18.05 16.98
C GLN A 308 8.66 -17.72 15.49
N MET A 309 9.83 -18.02 14.94
CA MET A 309 10.10 -17.96 13.50
C MET A 309 9.57 -19.20 12.78
N PRO A 310 9.43 -19.18 11.43
CA PRO A 310 8.97 -20.34 10.67
C PRO A 310 9.81 -21.61 10.87
N ASP A 311 11.10 -21.47 11.17
CA ASP A 311 12.01 -22.58 11.47
C ASP A 311 11.96 -23.04 12.94
N LYS A 312 10.93 -22.63 13.69
CA LYS A 312 10.69 -22.93 15.11
C LYS A 312 11.70 -22.28 16.08
N THR A 313 12.60 -21.42 15.61
CA THR A 313 13.51 -20.67 16.47
C THR A 313 12.74 -19.60 17.26
N TRP A 314 13.05 -19.48 18.55
CA TRP A 314 12.44 -18.49 19.44
C TRP A 314 13.23 -17.20 19.51
N PHE A 315 12.49 -16.09 19.51
CA PHE A 315 13.02 -14.74 19.67
C PHE A 315 12.20 -13.99 20.72
N THR A 316 12.85 -13.05 21.41
CA THR A 316 12.12 -11.95 22.04
C THR A 316 11.61 -11.01 20.97
N GLN A 317 10.51 -10.33 21.25
CA GLN A 317 10.01 -9.25 20.43
C GLN A 317 10.59 -7.91 20.89
N ILE A 318 10.70 -6.96 19.96
CA ILE A 318 10.91 -5.55 20.30
C ILE A 318 9.80 -5.12 21.26
N THR A 319 10.22 -4.59 22.41
CA THR A 319 9.31 -4.16 23.47
C THR A 319 8.36 -3.06 22.98
N LYS A 320 7.06 -3.33 23.09
CA LYS A 320 6.00 -2.36 22.82
C LYS A 320 5.90 -1.27 23.90
N LYS A 321 5.34 -0.11 23.55
CA LYS A 321 5.11 1.00 24.49
C LYS A 321 3.63 1.08 24.88
N GLY A 322 3.35 0.99 26.19
CA GLY A 322 2.01 1.10 26.74
C GLY A 322 1.07 -0.01 26.25
N ALA A 323 -0.23 0.27 26.31
CA ALA A 323 -1.26 -0.63 25.81
C ALA A 323 -1.33 -0.61 24.27
N SER A 324 -0.74 -1.61 23.62
CA SER A 324 -0.77 -1.79 22.17
C SER A 324 -0.80 -3.27 21.79
N ALA A 325 -1.02 -3.54 20.50
CA ALA A 325 -0.72 -4.85 19.94
C ALA A 325 0.77 -5.15 20.08
N ASP A 326 1.10 -6.44 20.12
CA ASP A 326 2.49 -6.91 20.11
C ASP A 326 3.17 -6.54 18.79
N SER A 327 4.47 -6.29 18.82
CA SER A 327 5.20 -5.77 17.66
C SER A 327 5.38 -6.82 16.57
N TYR A 328 5.46 -8.10 16.95
CA TYR A 328 5.83 -9.23 16.08
C TYR A 328 7.13 -9.00 15.29
N GLU A 329 8.01 -8.17 15.84
CA GLU A 329 9.33 -7.87 15.31
C GLU A 329 10.38 -8.50 16.24
N PRO A 330 11.21 -9.44 15.75
CA PRO A 330 12.21 -10.12 16.57
C PRO A 330 13.35 -9.18 17.00
N GLU A 331 13.91 -9.43 18.18
CA GLU A 331 15.07 -8.70 18.69
C GLU A 331 16.22 -9.63 19.06
N PHE A 332 16.09 -10.40 20.15
CA PHE A 332 17.15 -11.28 20.65
C PHE A 332 16.80 -12.74 20.42
N ARG A 333 17.79 -13.55 20.04
CA ARG A 333 17.60 -14.99 19.93
C ARG A 333 17.52 -15.59 21.34
N VAL A 334 16.50 -16.41 21.56
CA VAL A 334 16.36 -17.21 22.78
C VAL A 334 17.28 -18.43 22.67
N THR A 335 18.18 -18.60 23.64
CA THR A 335 19.16 -19.70 23.69
C THR A 335 18.70 -20.84 24.59
N SER A 336 17.92 -20.54 25.63
CA SER A 336 17.30 -21.51 26.53
C SER A 336 15.88 -21.05 26.88
N MET A 337 14.95 -21.98 27.07
CA MET A 337 13.54 -21.69 27.36
C MET A 337 12.90 -22.81 28.17
N GLU A 338 12.41 -22.47 29.35
CA GLU A 338 11.73 -23.36 30.28
C GLU A 338 10.33 -22.80 30.59
N LYS A 339 9.29 -23.64 30.52
CA LYS A 339 7.93 -23.23 30.95
C LYS A 339 7.91 -23.01 32.45
N VAL A 340 7.30 -21.91 32.88
CA VAL A 340 7.15 -21.57 34.30
C VAL A 340 5.70 -21.23 34.60
N GLY A 341 5.13 -21.97 35.55
CA GLY A 341 3.73 -21.85 35.94
C GLY A 341 2.75 -22.43 34.92
N GLU A 342 1.48 -22.45 35.34
CA GLU A 342 0.37 -22.90 34.52
C GLU A 342 -0.10 -21.82 33.54
N LEU A 343 -0.81 -22.26 32.51
CA LEU A 343 -1.46 -21.36 31.56
C LEU A 343 -2.46 -20.46 32.29
N ALA A 344 -2.25 -19.15 32.20
CA ALA A 344 -3.08 -18.17 32.90
C ALA A 344 -3.94 -17.37 31.92
N ARG A 345 -5.02 -16.79 32.44
CA ARG A 345 -5.90 -15.89 31.69
C ARG A 345 -5.73 -14.48 32.25
N PHE A 346 -5.46 -13.50 31.39
CA PHE A 346 -5.51 -12.09 31.77
C PHE A 346 -6.62 -11.36 31.04
N TYR A 347 -6.95 -10.16 31.53
CA TYR A 347 -8.02 -9.32 31.03
C TYR A 347 -7.48 -7.93 30.70
N THR A 348 -7.96 -7.32 29.63
CA THR A 348 -7.69 -5.94 29.21
C THR A 348 -9.01 -5.26 28.87
N ASP A 349 -9.04 -3.95 28.85
CA ASP A 349 -10.20 -3.19 28.40
C ASP A 349 -10.43 -3.37 26.88
N SER A 350 -11.70 -3.45 26.48
CA SER A 350 -12.06 -3.56 25.07
C SER A 350 -11.58 -2.36 24.25
N ASN A 351 -11.09 -2.67 23.05
CA ASN A 351 -10.61 -1.66 22.10
C ASN A 351 -11.72 -1.19 21.13
N TYR A 352 -12.98 -1.53 21.39
CA TYR A 352 -14.12 -1.20 20.53
C TYR A 352 -14.14 0.30 20.12
N PRO A 353 -14.42 0.61 18.84
CA PRO A 353 -14.77 -0.29 17.74
C PRO A 353 -13.57 -0.86 16.97
N VAL A 354 -12.33 -0.70 17.46
CA VAL A 354 -11.12 -1.17 16.78
C VAL A 354 -10.96 -2.68 17.00
N PRO A 355 -11.00 -3.52 15.95
CA PRO A 355 -10.94 -4.98 16.08
C PRO A 355 -9.48 -5.46 16.24
N ILE A 356 -8.71 -4.83 17.11
CA ILE A 356 -7.30 -5.15 17.37
C ILE A 356 -7.15 -5.37 18.87
N PHE A 357 -6.69 -6.56 19.26
CA PHE A 357 -6.37 -6.86 20.66
C PHE A 357 -5.15 -6.03 21.10
N ARG A 358 -5.37 -5.15 22.08
CA ARG A 358 -4.32 -4.32 22.69
C ARG A 358 -4.36 -4.49 24.19
N TYR A 359 -3.18 -4.58 24.78
CA TYR A 359 -3.03 -4.77 26.22
C TYR A 359 -1.71 -4.17 26.68
N ASP A 360 -1.64 -3.76 27.94
CA ASP A 360 -0.38 -3.41 28.58
C ASP A 360 0.31 -4.70 29.05
N ARG A 361 1.61 -4.83 28.82
CA ARG A 361 2.39 -6.00 29.28
C ARG A 361 2.27 -6.26 30.79
N ARG A 362 1.98 -5.23 31.58
CA ARG A 362 1.75 -5.35 33.03
C ARG A 362 0.53 -6.19 33.36
N GLU A 363 -0.48 -6.20 32.51
CA GLU A 363 -1.70 -7.01 32.69
C GLU A 363 -1.40 -8.50 32.53
N ALA A 364 -0.58 -8.85 31.53
CA ALA A 364 -0.05 -10.21 31.39
C ALA A 364 0.90 -10.55 32.55
N GLN A 365 1.81 -9.65 32.91
CA GLN A 365 2.76 -9.85 34.02
C GLN A 365 2.05 -10.14 35.36
N ALA A 366 0.91 -9.50 35.62
CA ALA A 366 0.17 -9.62 36.88
C ALA A 366 -0.35 -11.03 37.15
N VAL A 367 -0.51 -11.86 36.12
CA VAL A 367 -1.00 -13.25 36.25
C VAL A 367 0.10 -14.30 36.10
N LEU A 368 1.34 -13.87 35.86
CA LEU A 368 2.48 -14.78 35.68
C LEU A 368 3.23 -15.00 37.01
N PRO A 369 3.89 -16.17 37.18
CA PRO A 369 4.79 -16.40 38.31
C PRO A 369 5.93 -15.38 38.33
N LYS A 370 6.45 -15.06 39.53
CA LYS A 370 7.52 -14.07 39.71
C LYS A 370 8.83 -14.47 39.02
N GLU A 371 9.03 -15.76 38.81
CA GLU A 371 10.23 -16.33 38.22
C GLU A 371 10.21 -16.29 36.68
N ALA A 372 9.07 -15.96 36.06
CA ALA A 372 8.96 -15.79 34.63
C ALA A 372 9.60 -14.46 34.20
N ASN A 373 10.53 -14.53 33.25
CA ASN A 373 11.14 -13.35 32.60
C ASN A 373 10.70 -13.20 31.13
N ALA A 374 9.88 -14.11 30.62
CA ALA A 374 9.24 -13.96 29.32
C ALA A 374 7.85 -14.63 29.28
N TYR A 375 7.08 -14.33 28.24
CA TYR A 375 5.79 -14.98 28.00
C TYR A 375 5.43 -15.02 26.51
N GLU A 376 4.48 -15.89 26.17
CA GLU A 376 3.77 -15.87 24.89
C GLU A 376 2.25 -15.79 25.11
N LEU A 377 1.53 -15.27 24.12
CA LEU A 377 0.08 -15.40 24.03
C LEU A 377 -0.27 -16.76 23.43
N VAL A 378 -1.21 -17.48 24.06
CA VAL A 378 -1.62 -18.82 23.63
C VAL A 378 -3.04 -18.80 23.11
N GLY A 379 -3.21 -19.23 21.86
CA GLY A 379 -4.51 -19.21 21.17
C GLY A 379 -4.97 -17.79 20.79
N ASP A 380 -6.19 -17.70 20.31
CA ASP A 380 -6.76 -16.43 19.87
C ASP A 380 -7.29 -15.61 21.06
N PRO A 381 -7.05 -14.28 21.09
CA PRO A 381 -7.74 -13.41 22.02
C PRO A 381 -9.25 -13.43 21.74
N THR A 382 -10.06 -13.15 22.76
CA THR A 382 -11.50 -12.97 22.56
C THR A 382 -11.75 -11.83 21.59
N ARG A 383 -12.78 -12.00 20.75
CA ARG A 383 -13.24 -10.93 19.85
C ARG A 383 -13.62 -9.69 20.67
N THR A 384 -13.30 -8.52 20.12
CA THR A 384 -13.71 -7.23 20.67
C THR A 384 -15.22 -7.20 20.88
N GLY A 385 -15.64 -7.10 22.14
CA GLY A 385 -17.03 -6.90 22.52
C GLY A 385 -17.45 -5.43 22.40
N GLY A 386 -18.67 -5.08 22.82
CA GLY A 386 -19.13 -3.69 22.87
C GLY A 386 -18.32 -2.81 23.83
N ALA A 387 -18.57 -1.50 23.78
CA ALA A 387 -17.95 -0.54 24.70
C ALA A 387 -18.11 -0.97 26.18
N GLY A 388 -17.03 -0.93 26.96
CA GLY A 388 -17.03 -1.33 28.37
C GLY A 388 -16.92 -2.83 28.64
N SER A 389 -16.81 -3.68 27.60
CA SER A 389 -16.48 -5.10 27.77
C SER A 389 -15.00 -5.31 28.09
N LYS A 390 -14.67 -6.49 28.64
CA LYS A 390 -13.28 -6.95 28.82
C LYS A 390 -12.91 -7.91 27.69
N GLU A 391 -11.73 -7.72 27.13
CA GLU A 391 -11.08 -8.69 26.24
C GLU A 391 -10.12 -9.55 27.06
N THR A 392 -9.86 -10.78 26.61
CA THR A 392 -8.99 -11.72 27.32
C THR A 392 -8.20 -12.59 26.35
N CYS A 393 -7.00 -12.98 26.78
CA CYS A 393 -6.16 -13.95 26.10
C CYS A 393 -5.50 -14.86 27.14
N LEU A 394 -5.10 -16.06 26.71
CA LEU A 394 -4.30 -16.95 27.55
C LEU A 394 -2.82 -16.59 27.39
N VAL A 395 -2.07 -16.76 28.47
CA VAL A 395 -0.65 -16.42 28.55
C VAL A 395 0.13 -17.56 29.22
N GLN A 396 1.25 -17.95 28.62
CA GLN A 396 2.19 -18.92 29.21
C GLN A 396 3.48 -18.20 29.61
N GLY A 397 3.87 -18.34 30.87
CA GLY A 397 5.14 -17.82 31.39
C GLY A 397 6.31 -18.74 31.07
N TYR A 398 7.48 -18.12 30.90
CA TYR A 398 8.73 -18.80 30.63
C TYR A 398 9.89 -18.17 31.40
N ARG A 399 10.87 -18.99 31.74
CA ARG A 399 12.24 -18.57 32.07
C ARG A 399 13.10 -18.79 30.84
N ILE A 400 13.68 -17.73 30.31
CA ILE A 400 14.52 -17.74 29.12
C ILE A 400 15.93 -17.25 29.41
N GLU A 401 16.85 -17.70 28.58
CA GLU A 401 18.14 -17.05 28.34
C GLU A 401 18.16 -16.50 26.92
N ILE A 402 18.82 -15.36 26.74
CA ILE A 402 18.98 -14.72 25.43
C ILE A 402 20.45 -14.47 25.14
N ASP A 403 20.82 -14.56 23.87
CA ASP A 403 22.04 -13.95 23.39
C ASP A 403 21.78 -12.44 23.25
N HIS A 404 22.23 -11.67 24.24
CA HIS A 404 22.09 -10.21 24.26
C HIS A 404 23.26 -9.51 23.57
N THR A 405 24.31 -10.22 23.12
CA THR A 405 25.49 -9.61 22.48
C THR A 405 25.19 -9.22 21.04
N GLN A 406 24.22 -9.89 20.43
CA GLN A 406 23.73 -9.63 19.08
C GLN A 406 22.22 -9.41 19.11
N ARG A 407 21.73 -8.49 18.27
CA ARG A 407 20.30 -8.30 18.02
C ARG A 407 20.03 -8.48 16.54
N LEU A 408 18.84 -8.93 16.18
CA LEU A 408 18.42 -8.95 14.79
C LEU A 408 18.19 -7.51 14.32
N ILE A 409 18.66 -7.18 13.11
CA ILE A 409 18.39 -5.89 12.47
C ILE A 409 16.90 -5.58 12.52
N ARG A 410 16.55 -4.33 12.82
CA ARG A 410 15.15 -3.87 12.82
C ARG A 410 14.55 -4.00 11.42
N GLN A 411 13.29 -4.44 11.33
CA GLN A 411 12.58 -4.60 10.06
C GLN A 411 12.51 -3.27 9.31
N GLY A 412 12.30 -2.16 10.00
CA GLY A 412 12.32 -0.82 9.40
C GLY A 412 13.69 -0.42 8.85
N VAL A 413 14.78 -0.85 9.48
CA VAL A 413 16.14 -0.59 8.99
C VAL A 413 16.42 -1.43 7.75
N LEU A 414 16.14 -2.73 7.81
CA LEU A 414 16.27 -3.63 6.66
C LEU A 414 15.41 -3.17 5.48
N ALA A 415 14.18 -2.72 5.74
CA ALA A 415 13.28 -2.20 4.71
C ALA A 415 13.85 -0.99 3.98
N ASN A 416 14.80 -0.24 4.56
CA ASN A 416 15.46 0.89 3.92
C ASN A 416 16.86 0.56 3.37
N ASP A 417 17.37 -0.65 3.61
CA ASP A 417 18.67 -1.11 3.12
C ASP A 417 18.52 -1.85 1.78
N TYR A 418 18.51 -1.05 0.70
CA TYR A 418 18.37 -1.56 -0.66
C TYR A 418 19.40 -2.65 -1.00
N GLU A 419 20.68 -2.46 -0.66
CA GLU A 419 21.74 -3.40 -1.05
C GLU A 419 21.56 -4.75 -0.36
N THR A 420 21.25 -4.73 0.94
CA THR A 420 20.97 -5.97 1.67
C THR A 420 19.71 -6.65 1.14
N LEU A 421 18.62 -5.91 0.91
CA LEU A 421 17.39 -6.48 0.34
C LEU A 421 17.64 -7.16 -1.00
N MET A 422 18.36 -6.50 -1.92
CA MET A 422 18.68 -7.04 -3.24
C MET A 422 19.64 -8.23 -3.17
N ARG A 423 20.59 -8.23 -2.23
CA ARG A 423 21.49 -9.36 -1.98
C ARG A 423 20.75 -10.60 -1.48
N LEU A 424 19.69 -10.43 -0.68
CA LEU A 424 18.93 -11.54 -0.10
C LEU A 424 17.96 -12.19 -1.08
N ILE A 425 17.52 -11.47 -2.12
CA ILE A 425 16.65 -12.04 -3.17
C ILE A 425 17.44 -12.74 -4.29
N GLY A 426 18.71 -12.37 -4.51
CA GLY A 426 19.63 -13.02 -5.46
C GLY A 426 20.41 -14.19 -4.88
#